data_AF-A0A9D1SV69-F1
#
_entry.id   AF-A0A9D1SV69-F1
#
_cell.length_a   1.000
_cell.length_b   1.000
_cell.length_c   1.000
_cell.angle_alpha   90.00
_cell.angle_beta   90.00
_cell.angle_gamma   90.00
#
_symmetry.space_group_name_H-M   'P 1'
#
loop_
_entity.id
_entity.type
_entity.pdbx_description
1 polymer ?
#
loop_
_entity_poly.entity_id
_entity_poly.type
_entity_poly.pdbx_seq_one_letter_code
_entity_poly.pdbx_strand_id
1 'polypeptide(L)'
;MNIIQMIAGEFNVKESQVENTVALIDEGNTIPFIARYRKEVTGGLSDEVLRNMDERLTYLRNLQERKEEVIRLIDEQGKLTDELREQINEAEVLQRVEDLYKPYKKKKATRASKAKEKGLEPLALTFREQQADAGTPEELAVPFIDEEKGVETVQDAIAGACDIIAEMISDDPDITAAVREKTYETAAIETEAVNADEKTVYDMYYQYREAVKSIPNHRILAINRGEKEKKLKVK
;
A
#
# COMPACT_ATOMS: atom_id res chain seq x y z
N MET A 1 -4.24 11.95 15.94
CA MET A 1 -2.77 11.84 15.82
C MET A 1 -2.14 13.15 16.30
N ASN A 2 -1.23 13.12 17.28
CA ASN A 2 -0.51 14.32 17.70
C ASN A 2 0.85 14.40 16.99
N ILE A 3 0.89 15.15 15.88
CA ILE A 3 2.08 15.28 15.02
C ILE A 3 3.28 15.85 15.80
N ILE A 4 3.05 16.83 16.68
CA ILE A 4 4.10 17.48 17.47
C ILE A 4 4.79 16.47 18.38
N GLN A 5 4.01 15.66 19.09
CA GLN A 5 4.52 14.63 19.99
C GLN A 5 5.33 13.55 19.25
N MET A 6 4.85 13.12 18.08
CA MET A 6 5.57 12.14 17.27
C MET A 6 6.93 12.66 16.82
N ILE A 7 6.97 13.87 16.26
CA ILE A 7 8.23 14.48 15.81
C ILE A 7 9.17 14.73 17.01
N ALA A 8 8.65 15.19 18.14
CA ALA A 8 9.46 15.39 19.35
C ALA A 8 10.13 14.08 19.81
N GLY A 9 9.38 12.97 19.82
CA GLY A 9 9.90 11.64 20.14
C GLY A 9 10.93 11.12 19.13
N GLU A 10 10.61 11.19 17.84
CA GLU A 10 11.48 10.68 16.75
C GLU A 10 12.83 11.40 16.67
N PHE A 11 12.83 12.72 16.88
CA PHE A 11 14.04 13.54 16.83
C PHE A 11 14.70 13.74 18.20
N ASN A 12 14.11 13.20 19.27
CA ASN A 12 14.57 13.37 20.65
C ASN A 12 14.77 14.85 21.03
N VAL A 13 13.77 15.68 20.71
CA VAL A 13 13.74 17.12 20.99
C VAL A 13 12.50 17.46 21.84
N LYS A 14 12.45 18.68 22.39
CA LYS A 14 11.27 19.11 23.17
C LYS A 14 10.10 19.44 22.24
N GLU A 15 8.87 19.13 22.66
CA GLU A 15 7.64 19.50 21.93
C GLU A 15 7.61 20.99 21.59
N SER A 16 8.01 21.87 22.53
CA SER A 16 8.08 23.31 22.30
C SER A 16 9.02 23.70 21.15
N GLN A 17 10.10 22.95 20.91
CA GLN A 17 11.00 23.20 19.78
C GLN A 17 10.36 22.81 18.45
N VAL A 18 9.56 21.74 18.46
CA VAL A 18 8.78 21.31 17.29
C VAL A 18 7.68 22.33 16.99
N GLU A 19 6.91 22.75 17.99
CA GLU A 19 5.85 23.75 17.83
C GLU A 19 6.38 25.05 17.24
N ASN A 20 7.46 25.58 17.80
CA ASN A 20 8.10 26.80 17.30
C ASN A 20 8.63 26.64 15.87
N THR A 21 9.19 25.48 15.55
CA THR A 21 9.68 25.19 14.19
C THR A 21 8.54 25.10 13.19
N VAL A 22 7.47 24.39 13.54
CA VAL A 22 6.26 24.23 12.71
C VAL A 22 5.61 25.59 12.45
N ALA A 23 5.47 26.43 13.49
CA ALA A 23 4.92 27.78 13.34
C ALA A 23 5.70 28.62 12.32
N LEU A 24 7.04 28.57 12.37
CA LEU A 24 7.90 29.28 11.41
C LEU A 24 7.73 28.73 9.98
N ILE A 25 7.60 27.41 9.81
CA ILE A 25 7.36 26.78 8.50
C ILE A 25 5.99 27.22 7.95
N ASP A 26 4.95 27.23 8.79
CA ASP A 26 3.59 27.62 8.41
C ASP A 26 3.46 29.12 8.06
N GLU A 27 4.30 29.97 8.65
CA GLU A 27 4.48 31.37 8.24
C GLU A 27 5.18 31.53 6.87
N GLY A 28 5.61 30.43 6.25
CA GLY A 28 6.27 30.41 4.95
C GLY A 28 7.79 30.65 5.01
N ASN A 29 8.41 30.54 6.19
CA ASN A 29 9.86 30.66 6.30
C ASN A 29 10.55 29.41 5.74
N THR A 30 11.64 29.59 4.99
CA THR A 30 12.43 28.47 4.46
C THR A 30 13.35 27.88 5.52
N ILE A 31 13.69 26.59 5.42
CA ILE A 31 14.61 25.94 6.37
C ILE A 31 15.97 26.65 6.47
N PRO A 32 16.63 27.07 5.37
CA PRO A 32 17.87 27.84 5.46
C PRO A 32 17.71 29.18 6.19
N PHE A 33 16.54 29.83 6.05
CA PHE A 33 16.24 31.06 6.78
C PHE A 33 16.07 30.79 8.28
N ILE A 34 15.30 29.76 8.64
CA ILE A 34 15.07 29.38 10.04
C ILE A 34 16.41 29.03 10.72
N ALA A 35 17.21 28.17 10.09
CA ALA A 35 18.51 27.74 10.59
C ALA A 35 19.47 28.91 10.84
N ARG A 36 19.42 29.94 9.98
CA ARG A 36 20.32 31.10 10.05
C ARG A 36 19.83 32.23 10.96
N TYR A 37 18.52 32.51 10.98
CA TYR A 37 17.95 33.73 11.56
C TYR A 37 16.92 33.49 12.67
N ARG A 38 16.56 32.24 12.96
CA ARG A 38 15.57 31.86 13.99
C ARG A 38 16.09 30.80 14.96
N LYS A 39 17.41 30.69 15.09
CA LYS A 39 18.08 29.67 15.92
C LYS A 39 17.63 29.70 17.39
N GLU A 40 17.45 30.87 17.98
CA GLU A 40 16.99 30.99 19.37
C GLU A 40 15.54 30.50 19.55
N VAL A 41 14.69 30.75 18.55
CA VAL A 41 13.27 30.37 18.57
C VAL A 41 13.10 28.86 18.51
N THR A 42 13.94 28.16 17.74
CA THR A 42 13.94 26.70 17.64
C THR A 42 14.73 26.02 18.76
N GLY A 43 15.39 26.76 19.65
CA GLY A 43 16.24 26.21 20.70
C GLY A 43 17.55 25.60 20.17
N GLY A 44 18.06 26.13 19.05
CA GLY A 44 19.39 25.78 18.55
C GLY A 44 19.45 24.57 17.61
N LEU A 45 18.32 24.13 17.04
CA LEU A 45 18.29 23.00 16.10
C LEU A 45 19.23 23.22 14.91
N SER A 46 19.90 22.15 14.46
CA SER A 46 20.79 22.18 13.29
C SER A 46 19.99 22.24 11.98
N ASP A 47 20.62 22.70 10.89
CA ASP A 47 20.00 22.71 9.55
C ASP A 47 19.54 21.31 9.13
N GLU A 48 20.34 20.28 9.44
CA GLU A 48 19.99 18.88 9.17
C GLU A 48 18.74 18.43 9.91
N VAL A 49 18.65 18.73 11.22
CA VAL A 49 17.47 18.38 12.02
C VAL A 49 16.24 19.13 11.51
N LEU A 50 16.36 20.41 11.20
CA LEU A 50 15.26 21.20 10.65
C LEU A 50 14.74 20.66 9.31
N ARG A 51 15.64 20.24 8.39
CA ARG A 51 15.25 19.62 7.11
C ARG A 51 14.52 18.31 7.33
N ASN A 52 15.09 17.42 8.14
CA ASN A 52 14.48 16.12 8.41
C ASN A 52 13.11 16.28 9.10
N MET A 53 12.98 17.26 10.01
CA MET A 53 11.70 17.59 10.65
C MET A 53 10.67 18.13 9.64
N ASP A 54 11.07 18.97 8.69
CA ASP A 54 10.17 19.50 7.65
C ASP A 54 9.64 18.41 6.71
N GLU A 55 10.54 17.52 6.26
CA GLU A 55 10.17 16.33 5.48
C GLU A 55 9.21 15.43 6.26
N ARG A 56 9.50 15.20 7.54
CA ARG A 56 8.65 14.36 8.40
C ARG A 56 7.30 15.01 8.70
N LEU A 57 7.28 16.31 8.98
CA LEU A 57 6.07 17.10 9.18
C LEU A 57 5.16 17.02 7.94
N THR A 58 5.74 17.23 6.76
CA THR A 58 5.04 17.13 5.49
C THR A 58 4.43 15.74 5.31
N TYR A 59 5.21 14.68 5.56
CA TYR A 59 4.71 13.31 5.50
C TYR A 59 3.52 13.08 6.45
N LEU A 60 3.65 13.49 7.72
CA LEU A 60 2.61 13.26 8.73
C LEU A 60 1.32 14.05 8.44
N ARG A 61 1.45 15.27 7.90
CA ARG A 61 0.30 16.06 7.42
C ARG A 61 -0.41 15.36 6.26
N ASN A 62 0.35 14.90 5.26
CA ASN A 62 -0.21 14.16 4.12
C ASN A 62 -0.89 12.85 4.57
N LEU A 63 -0.31 12.16 5.57
CA LEU A 63 -0.92 10.97 6.16
C LEU A 63 -2.25 11.31 6.84
N GLN A 64 -2.29 12.37 7.63
CA GLN A 64 -3.52 12.82 8.32
C GLN A 64 -4.61 13.21 7.32
N GLU A 65 -4.28 14.02 6.33
CA GLU A 65 -5.21 14.43 5.27
C GLU A 65 -5.75 13.20 4.54
N ARG A 66 -4.88 12.25 4.20
CA ARG A 66 -5.31 11.03 3.52
C ARG A 66 -6.22 10.15 4.38
N LYS A 67 -5.96 10.03 5.68
CA LYS A 67 -6.85 9.31 6.61
C LYS A 67 -8.24 9.93 6.61
N GLU A 68 -8.33 11.24 6.73
CA GLU A 68 -9.60 11.97 6.73
C GLU A 68 -10.35 11.80 5.41
N GLU A 69 -9.64 11.90 4.29
CA GLU A 69 -10.22 11.67 2.96
C GLU A 69 -10.77 10.24 2.81
N VAL A 70 -9.99 9.23 3.20
CA VAL A 70 -10.40 7.83 3.13
C VAL A 70 -11.62 7.56 4.01
N ILE A 71 -11.62 8.06 5.25
CA ILE A 71 -12.77 7.95 6.16
C ILE A 71 -14.02 8.53 5.48
N ARG A 72 -13.93 9.74 4.93
CA ARG A 72 -15.04 10.38 4.22
C ARG A 72 -15.53 9.54 3.04
N LEU A 73 -14.62 9.04 2.20
CA LEU A 73 -14.96 8.25 1.01
C LEU A 73 -15.63 6.91 1.32
N ILE A 74 -15.32 6.31 2.46
CA ILE A 74 -15.96 5.07 2.93
C ILE A 74 -17.31 5.38 3.58
N ASP A 75 -17.41 6.47 4.33
CA ASP A 75 -18.65 6.94 4.97
C ASP A 75 -19.72 7.32 3.94
N GLU A 76 -19.31 7.98 2.85
CA GLU A 76 -20.18 8.29 1.71
C GLU A 76 -20.81 7.04 1.05
N GLN A 77 -20.19 5.86 1.22
CA GLN A 77 -20.72 4.58 0.76
C GLN A 77 -21.60 3.88 1.81
N GLY A 78 -21.72 4.41 3.02
CA GLY A 78 -22.43 3.81 4.14
C GLY A 78 -21.76 2.54 4.68
N LYS A 79 -20.45 2.38 4.45
CA LYS A 79 -19.68 1.17 4.81
C LYS A 79 -18.68 1.39 5.95
N LEU A 80 -18.62 2.59 6.50
CA LEU A 80 -17.69 2.91 7.57
C LEU A 80 -18.21 2.37 8.91
N THR A 81 -17.52 1.36 9.45
CA THR A 81 -17.76 0.89 10.82
C THR A 81 -16.86 1.63 11.80
N ASP A 82 -17.20 1.57 13.09
CA ASP A 82 -16.39 2.18 14.14
C ASP A 82 -15.00 1.51 14.23
N GLU A 83 -14.93 0.19 14.08
CA GLU A 83 -13.68 -0.57 14.08
C GLU A 83 -12.80 -0.17 12.88
N LEU A 84 -13.38 -0.02 11.69
CA LEU A 84 -12.63 0.41 10.51
C LEU A 84 -12.12 1.85 10.65
N ARG A 85 -12.95 2.74 11.22
CA ARG A 85 -12.55 4.12 11.52
C ARG A 85 -11.37 4.15 12.49
N GLU A 86 -11.40 3.32 13.52
CA GLU A 86 -10.29 3.19 14.48
C GLU A 86 -9.02 2.69 13.79
N GLN A 87 -9.11 1.60 13.01
CA GLN A 87 -7.97 1.07 12.24
C GLN A 87 -7.32 2.10 11.31
N ILE A 88 -8.12 2.94 10.63
CA ILE A 88 -7.60 4.00 9.76
C ILE A 88 -6.90 5.09 10.59
N ASN A 89 -7.48 5.47 11.73
CA ASN A 89 -6.88 6.47 12.61
C ASN A 89 -5.56 6.00 13.22
N GLU A 90 -5.46 4.72 13.57
CA GLU A 90 -4.26 4.09 14.12
C GLU A 90 -3.16 3.83 13.09
N ALA A 91 -3.48 3.79 11.79
CA ALA A 91 -2.49 3.50 10.75
C ALA A 91 -1.29 4.47 10.76
N GLU A 92 -0.09 3.98 11.03
CA GLU A 92 1.11 4.83 11.18
C GLU A 92 1.76 5.21 9.85
N VAL A 93 1.42 4.48 8.78
CA VAL A 93 2.00 4.65 7.44
C VAL A 93 0.92 4.76 6.38
N LEU A 94 1.19 5.57 5.36
CA LEU A 94 0.29 5.80 4.22
C LEU A 94 -0.13 4.50 3.53
N GLN A 95 0.80 3.54 3.44
CA GLN A 95 0.52 2.26 2.81
C GLN A 95 -0.57 1.46 3.52
N ARG A 96 -0.63 1.51 4.85
CA ARG A 96 -1.69 0.82 5.61
C ARG A 96 -3.05 1.49 5.41
N VAL A 97 -3.08 2.82 5.31
CA VAL A 97 -4.30 3.57 4.97
C VAL A 97 -4.81 3.17 3.57
N GLU A 98 -3.92 3.05 2.60
CA GLU A 98 -4.29 2.58 1.25
C GLU A 98 -4.75 1.13 1.23
N ASP A 99 -4.13 0.24 2.00
CA ASP A 99 -4.54 -1.16 2.13
C ASP A 99 -5.97 -1.24 2.68
N LEU A 100 -6.28 -0.49 3.76
CA LEU A 100 -7.61 -0.42 4.36
C LEU A 100 -8.66 0.19 3.40
N TYR A 101 -8.26 1.14 2.56
CA TYR A 101 -9.16 1.77 1.58
C TYR A 101 -9.41 0.91 0.34
N LYS A 102 -8.50 0.00 0.00
CA LYS A 102 -8.51 -0.77 -1.26
C LYS A 102 -9.85 -1.47 -1.56
N PRO A 103 -10.56 -2.11 -0.61
CA PRO A 103 -11.86 -2.75 -0.87
C PRO A 103 -12.97 -1.76 -1.26
N TYR A 104 -12.85 -0.49 -0.89
CA TYR A 104 -13.85 0.55 -1.08
C TYR A 104 -13.58 1.45 -2.29
N LYS A 105 -12.39 1.30 -2.88
CA LYS A 105 -11.98 2.09 -4.04
C LYS A 105 -12.79 1.67 -5.26
N LYS A 106 -13.36 2.64 -5.99
CA LYS A 106 -14.09 2.36 -7.24
C LYS A 106 -13.15 1.72 -8.27
N LYS A 107 -13.40 0.46 -8.63
CA LYS A 107 -12.61 -0.30 -9.61
C LYS A 107 -13.23 -0.22 -11.00
N LYS A 108 -12.39 -0.34 -12.04
CA LYS A 108 -12.86 -0.71 -13.38
C LYS A 108 -13.47 -2.11 -13.33
N ALA A 109 -14.37 -2.45 -14.25
CA ALA A 109 -15.02 -3.76 -14.27
C ALA A 109 -13.99 -4.91 -14.18
N THR A 110 -13.97 -5.61 -13.05
CA THR A 110 -13.10 -6.75 -12.77
C THR A 110 -13.82 -8.05 -13.11
N ARG A 111 -13.09 -9.17 -13.13
CA ARG A 111 -13.71 -10.49 -13.29
C ARG A 111 -14.68 -10.76 -12.12
N ALA A 112 -14.28 -10.39 -10.90
CA ALA A 112 -15.12 -10.44 -9.71
C ALA A 112 -16.37 -9.56 -9.83
N SER A 113 -16.24 -8.29 -10.25
CA SER A 113 -17.41 -7.41 -10.37
C SER A 113 -18.41 -7.94 -11.41
N LYS A 114 -17.93 -8.46 -12.54
CA LYS A 114 -18.77 -9.12 -13.54
C LYS A 114 -19.44 -10.36 -12.97
N ALA A 115 -18.73 -11.19 -12.20
CA ALA A 115 -19.32 -12.35 -11.55
C ALA A 115 -20.40 -11.96 -10.51
N LYS A 116 -20.21 -10.85 -9.78
CA LYS A 116 -21.23 -10.30 -8.87
C LYS A 116 -22.47 -9.81 -9.63
N GLU A 117 -22.29 -9.12 -10.76
CA GLU A 117 -23.39 -8.71 -11.65
C GLU A 117 -24.19 -9.90 -12.18
N LYS A 118 -23.55 -11.06 -12.37
CA LYS A 118 -24.19 -12.33 -12.72
C LYS A 118 -24.89 -13.03 -11.54
N GLY A 119 -24.80 -12.49 -10.33
CA GLY A 119 -25.45 -13.04 -9.14
C GLY A 119 -24.67 -14.17 -8.45
N LEU A 120 -23.36 -14.31 -8.70
CA LEU A 120 -22.53 -15.38 -8.13
C LEU A 120 -21.96 -15.08 -6.74
N GLU A 121 -22.26 -13.92 -6.16
CA GLU A 121 -21.77 -13.55 -4.82
C GLU A 121 -22.24 -14.49 -3.70
N PRO A 122 -23.51 -14.95 -3.64
CA PRO A 122 -23.93 -15.90 -2.62
C PRO A 122 -23.19 -17.25 -2.70
N LEU A 123 -22.88 -17.73 -3.91
CA LEU A 123 -22.08 -18.94 -4.12
C LEU A 123 -20.65 -18.74 -3.58
N ALA A 124 -20.03 -17.59 -3.88
CA ALA A 124 -18.71 -17.25 -3.38
C ALA A 124 -18.66 -17.19 -1.83
N LEU A 125 -19.68 -16.61 -1.20
CA LEU A 125 -19.79 -16.59 0.27
C LEU A 125 -19.94 -18.00 0.85
N THR A 126 -20.76 -18.84 0.22
CA THR A 126 -20.95 -20.25 0.63
C THR A 126 -19.62 -21.01 0.58
N PHE A 127 -18.85 -20.87 -0.51
CA PHE A 127 -17.52 -21.49 -0.63
C PHE A 127 -16.54 -20.98 0.42
N ARG A 128 -16.63 -19.69 0.77
CA ARG A 128 -15.74 -19.07 1.77
C ARG A 128 -16.03 -19.54 3.19
N GLU A 129 -17.30 -19.81 3.52
CA GLU A 129 -17.69 -20.30 4.84
C GLU A 129 -17.19 -21.72 5.13
N GLN A 130 -16.94 -22.53 4.08
CA GLN A 130 -16.43 -23.90 4.20
C GLN A 130 -17.22 -24.77 5.18
N GLN A 131 -18.56 -24.64 5.20
CA GLN A 131 -19.40 -25.47 6.05
C GLN A 131 -19.29 -26.94 5.62
N ALA A 132 -18.97 -27.83 6.56
CA ALA A 132 -18.68 -29.24 6.27
C ALA A 132 -19.86 -30.00 5.63
N ASP A 133 -21.10 -29.56 5.89
CA ASP A 133 -22.32 -30.21 5.44
C ASP A 133 -22.94 -29.55 4.19
N ALA A 134 -22.24 -28.62 3.53
CA ALA A 134 -22.80 -27.85 2.41
C ALA A 134 -22.90 -28.63 1.08
N GLY A 135 -22.27 -29.80 0.97
CA GLY A 135 -22.21 -30.57 -0.29
C GLY A 135 -20.98 -30.24 -1.14
N THR A 136 -20.94 -30.74 -2.38
CA THR A 136 -19.79 -30.49 -3.27
C THR A 136 -19.87 -29.11 -3.94
N PRO A 137 -18.74 -28.52 -4.36
CA PRO A 137 -18.74 -27.26 -5.11
C PRO A 137 -19.64 -27.29 -6.36
N GLU A 138 -19.69 -28.44 -7.05
CA GLU A 138 -20.54 -28.64 -8.21
C GLU A 138 -22.03 -28.61 -7.85
N GLU A 139 -22.44 -29.32 -6.79
CA GLU A 139 -23.82 -29.35 -6.31
C GLU A 139 -24.32 -27.95 -5.92
N LEU A 140 -23.49 -27.22 -5.19
CA LEU A 140 -23.76 -25.84 -4.76
C LEU A 140 -23.86 -24.85 -5.92
N ALA A 141 -23.18 -25.12 -7.04
CA ALA A 141 -23.13 -24.25 -8.20
C ALA A 141 -24.28 -24.47 -9.19
N VAL A 142 -24.96 -25.62 -9.17
CA VAL A 142 -26.12 -25.91 -10.05
C VAL A 142 -27.20 -24.82 -10.03
N PRO A 143 -27.62 -24.28 -8.86
CA PRO A 143 -28.65 -23.24 -8.80
C PRO A 143 -28.25 -21.90 -9.42
N PHE A 144 -26.96 -21.72 -9.74
CA PHE A 144 -26.40 -20.47 -10.25
C PHE A 144 -26.17 -20.48 -11.76
N ILE A 145 -26.53 -21.56 -12.46
CA ILE A 145 -26.50 -21.62 -13.93
C ILE A 145 -27.64 -20.76 -14.48
N ASP A 146 -27.28 -19.81 -15.34
CA ASP A 146 -28.19 -18.82 -15.92
C ASP A 146 -27.61 -18.31 -17.24
N GLU A 147 -28.10 -18.86 -18.37
CA GLU A 147 -27.65 -18.47 -19.71
C GLU A 147 -27.94 -16.99 -20.02
N GLU A 148 -29.02 -16.41 -19.49
CA GLU A 148 -29.36 -15.00 -19.70
C GLU A 148 -28.35 -14.06 -19.02
N LYS A 149 -27.78 -14.50 -17.89
CA LYS A 149 -26.66 -13.83 -17.22
C LYS A 149 -25.28 -14.27 -17.76
N GLY A 150 -25.24 -15.15 -18.75
CA GLY A 150 -24.00 -15.66 -19.33
C GLY A 150 -23.20 -16.57 -18.39
N VAL A 151 -23.90 -17.36 -17.57
CA VAL A 151 -23.35 -18.47 -16.77
C VAL A 151 -23.91 -19.76 -17.36
N GLU A 152 -23.23 -20.32 -18.36
CA GLU A 152 -23.75 -21.44 -19.15
C GLU A 152 -23.51 -22.80 -18.48
N THR A 153 -22.46 -22.91 -17.66
CA THR A 153 -22.07 -24.17 -17.04
C THR A 153 -21.81 -24.04 -15.53
N VAL A 154 -21.84 -25.19 -14.83
CA VAL A 154 -21.39 -25.31 -13.43
C VAL A 154 -19.98 -24.74 -13.26
N GLN A 155 -19.10 -24.98 -14.22
CA GLN A 155 -17.71 -24.52 -14.17
C GLN A 155 -17.62 -22.99 -14.31
N ASP A 156 -18.50 -22.36 -15.08
CA ASP A 156 -18.57 -20.90 -15.17
C ASP A 156 -19.02 -20.27 -13.85
N ALA A 157 -19.99 -20.89 -13.16
CA ALA A 157 -20.45 -20.46 -11.85
C ALA A 157 -19.32 -20.57 -10.81
N ILE A 158 -18.62 -21.72 -10.77
CA ILE A 158 -17.47 -21.93 -9.88
C ILE A 158 -16.35 -20.94 -10.19
N ALA A 159 -16.00 -20.75 -11.47
CA ALA A 159 -14.95 -19.82 -11.87
C ALA A 159 -15.28 -18.38 -11.48
N GLY A 160 -16.53 -17.95 -11.66
CA GLY A 160 -16.98 -16.64 -11.23
C GLY A 160 -16.96 -16.47 -9.70
N ALA A 161 -17.37 -17.49 -8.95
CA ALA A 161 -17.27 -17.49 -7.49
C ALA A 161 -15.80 -17.41 -7.03
N CYS A 162 -14.90 -18.17 -7.66
CA CYS A 162 -13.46 -18.12 -7.42
C CYS A 162 -12.87 -16.73 -7.74
N ASP A 163 -13.29 -16.09 -8.83
CA ASP A 163 -12.87 -14.73 -9.18
C ASP A 163 -13.27 -13.72 -8.07
N ILE A 164 -14.47 -13.86 -7.50
CA ILE A 164 -14.94 -13.04 -6.36
C ILE A 164 -14.07 -13.28 -5.12
N ILE A 165 -13.82 -14.54 -4.76
CA ILE A 165 -13.00 -14.90 -3.59
C ILE A 165 -11.56 -14.41 -3.77
N ALA A 166 -11.00 -14.56 -4.96
CA ALA A 166 -9.65 -14.07 -5.27
C ALA A 166 -9.53 -12.56 -5.08
N GLU A 167 -10.54 -11.78 -5.47
CA GLU A 167 -10.57 -10.34 -5.21
C GLU A 167 -10.73 -10.04 -3.71
N MET A 168 -11.60 -10.75 -3.00
CA MET A 168 -11.76 -10.60 -1.54
C MET A 168 -10.44 -10.83 -0.80
N ILE A 169 -9.71 -11.89 -1.13
CA ILE A 169 -8.42 -12.23 -0.52
C ILE A 169 -7.34 -11.20 -0.91
N SER A 170 -7.31 -10.80 -2.18
CA SER A 170 -6.32 -9.83 -2.69
C SER A 170 -6.52 -8.44 -2.11
N ASP A 171 -7.76 -8.05 -1.82
CA ASP A 171 -8.07 -6.75 -1.22
C ASP A 171 -8.02 -6.74 0.30
N ASP A 172 -7.92 -7.90 0.95
CA ASP A 172 -7.84 -7.98 2.40
C ASP A 172 -6.56 -7.28 2.90
N PRO A 173 -6.68 -6.27 3.77
CA PRO A 173 -5.56 -5.44 4.18
C PRO A 173 -4.55 -6.20 5.03
N ASP A 174 -4.97 -7.22 5.78
CA ASP A 174 -4.12 -8.01 6.67
C ASP A 174 -3.38 -9.09 5.88
N ILE A 175 -4.06 -9.76 4.94
CA ILE A 175 -3.42 -10.68 4.00
C ILE A 175 -2.40 -9.92 3.15
N THR A 176 -2.74 -8.74 2.65
CA THR A 176 -1.83 -7.90 1.86
C THR A 176 -0.57 -7.53 2.67
N ALA A 177 -0.74 -7.14 3.93
CA ALA A 177 0.37 -6.83 4.82
C ALA A 177 1.26 -8.06 5.06
N ALA A 178 0.66 -9.21 5.38
CA ALA A 178 1.39 -10.46 5.64
C ALA A 178 2.18 -10.95 4.41
N VAL A 179 1.59 -10.89 3.22
CA VAL A 179 2.27 -11.26 1.97
C VAL A 179 3.44 -10.31 1.69
N ARG A 180 3.27 -9.01 1.91
CA ARG A 180 4.32 -8.01 1.73
C ARG A 180 5.50 -8.24 2.67
N GLU A 181 5.22 -8.44 3.95
CA GLU A 181 6.23 -8.76 4.95
C GLU A 181 6.97 -10.05 4.57
N LYS A 182 6.23 -11.11 4.25
CA LYS A 182 6.84 -12.38 3.84
C LYS A 182 7.72 -12.24 2.60
N THR A 183 7.26 -11.46 1.62
CA THR A 183 8.02 -11.15 0.40
C THR A 183 9.30 -10.41 0.75
N TYR A 184 9.25 -9.36 1.57
CA TYR A 184 10.43 -8.63 1.99
C TYR A 184 11.47 -9.53 2.70
N GLU A 185 10.99 -10.47 3.53
CA GLU A 185 11.86 -11.39 4.26
C GLU A 185 12.51 -12.48 3.42
N THR A 186 11.82 -12.97 2.38
CA THR A 186 12.18 -14.23 1.71
C THR A 186 12.49 -14.10 0.23
N ALA A 187 12.07 -13.01 -0.41
CA ALA A 187 12.30 -12.82 -1.84
C ALA A 187 13.75 -12.46 -2.15
N ALA A 188 14.12 -12.74 -3.40
CA ALA A 188 15.36 -12.26 -4.00
C ALA A 188 15.01 -11.44 -5.24
N ILE A 189 15.69 -10.32 -5.43
CA ILE A 189 15.68 -9.59 -6.69
C ILE A 189 16.50 -10.41 -7.68
N GLU A 190 15.93 -10.65 -8.85
CA GLU A 190 16.62 -11.26 -9.99
C GLU A 190 16.69 -10.28 -11.14
N THR A 191 17.87 -10.16 -11.75
CA THR A 191 18.04 -9.30 -12.92
C THR A 191 18.67 -10.04 -14.09
N GLU A 192 18.14 -9.76 -15.28
CA GLU A 192 18.56 -10.33 -16.55
C GLU A 192 18.85 -9.21 -17.54
N ALA A 193 19.88 -9.35 -18.37
CA ALA A 193 20.11 -8.43 -19.49
C ALA A 193 18.96 -8.50 -20.51
N VAL A 194 18.52 -7.35 -21.02
CA VAL A 194 17.62 -7.32 -22.18
C VAL A 194 18.36 -7.77 -23.44
N ASN A 195 19.62 -7.36 -23.59
CA ASN A 195 20.54 -7.80 -24.63
C ASN A 195 21.88 -8.19 -23.99
N ALA A 196 22.22 -9.47 -23.99
CA ALA A 196 23.42 -9.99 -23.33
C ALA A 196 24.73 -9.63 -24.06
N ASP A 197 24.65 -9.35 -25.37
CA ASP A 197 25.83 -9.03 -26.19
C ASP A 197 26.18 -7.54 -26.16
N GLU A 198 25.28 -6.69 -25.67
CA GLU A 198 25.53 -5.26 -25.51
C GLU A 198 26.31 -5.03 -24.21
N LYS A 199 27.50 -4.43 -24.29
CA LYS A 199 28.27 -4.06 -23.11
C LYS A 199 27.78 -2.74 -22.53
N THR A 200 27.31 -2.75 -21.28
CA THR A 200 26.82 -1.55 -20.60
C THR A 200 27.48 -1.37 -19.23
N VAL A 201 27.19 -0.26 -18.56
CA VAL A 201 27.62 -0.06 -17.17
C VAL A 201 26.94 -1.01 -16.17
N TYR A 202 25.96 -1.80 -16.64
CA TYR A 202 25.18 -2.75 -15.84
C TYR A 202 25.62 -4.21 -16.01
N ASP A 203 26.74 -4.49 -16.68
CA ASP A 203 27.23 -5.85 -16.95
C ASP A 203 27.23 -6.76 -15.71
N MET A 204 27.56 -6.21 -14.53
CA MET A 204 27.55 -6.94 -13.24
C MET A 204 26.17 -7.42 -12.81
N TYR A 205 25.10 -6.89 -13.42
CA TYR A 205 23.70 -7.20 -13.13
C TYR A 205 23.02 -7.98 -14.26
N TYR A 206 23.75 -8.47 -15.26
CA TYR A 206 23.15 -9.20 -16.40
C TYR A 206 22.61 -10.57 -16.04
N GLN A 207 23.14 -11.18 -14.98
CA GLN A 207 22.66 -12.42 -14.36
C GLN A 207 22.93 -12.31 -12.87
N TYR A 208 22.05 -11.62 -12.16
CA TYR A 208 22.27 -11.29 -10.77
C TYR A 208 21.07 -11.67 -9.91
N ARG A 209 21.38 -12.15 -8.70
CA ARG A 209 20.38 -12.53 -7.70
C ARG A 209 20.88 -12.15 -6.31
N GLU A 210 20.09 -11.38 -5.57
CA GLU A 210 20.38 -11.03 -4.18
C GLU A 210 19.09 -10.94 -3.36
N ALA A 211 19.16 -11.29 -2.09
CA ALA A 211 18.00 -11.22 -1.18
C ALA A 211 17.54 -9.77 -1.01
N VAL A 212 16.21 -9.54 -1.07
CA VAL A 212 15.59 -8.21 -0.92
C VAL A 212 15.94 -7.57 0.42
N LYS A 213 15.97 -8.38 1.49
CA LYS A 213 16.24 -7.92 2.86
C LYS A 213 17.63 -7.32 3.05
N SER A 214 18.63 -7.74 2.27
CA SER A 214 20.04 -7.40 2.49
C SER A 214 20.68 -6.61 1.35
N ILE A 215 19.98 -6.39 0.23
CA ILE A 215 20.55 -5.69 -0.92
C ILE A 215 20.88 -4.23 -0.55
N PRO A 216 22.12 -3.75 -0.81
CA PRO A 216 22.49 -2.37 -0.53
C PRO A 216 21.78 -1.35 -1.43
N ASN A 217 21.41 -0.19 -0.86
CA ASN A 217 20.70 0.88 -1.58
C ASN A 217 21.34 1.30 -2.91
N HIS A 218 22.67 1.37 -2.98
CA HIS A 218 23.37 1.75 -4.21
C HIS A 218 23.18 0.73 -5.36
N ARG A 219 23.00 -0.56 -5.03
CA ARG A 219 22.71 -1.60 -6.04
C ARG A 219 21.27 -1.52 -6.52
N ILE A 220 20.32 -1.31 -5.60
CA ILE A 220 18.92 -1.04 -5.96
C ILE A 220 18.84 0.14 -6.93
N LEU A 221 19.56 1.24 -6.66
CA LEU A 221 19.60 2.40 -7.55
C LEU A 221 20.18 2.07 -8.94
N ALA A 222 21.23 1.25 -9.01
CA ALA A 222 21.81 0.81 -10.28
C ALA A 222 20.85 -0.08 -11.07
N ILE A 223 20.21 -1.04 -10.40
CA ILE A 223 19.22 -1.96 -10.98
C ILE A 223 18.02 -1.16 -11.52
N ASN A 224 17.43 -0.29 -10.71
CA ASN A 224 16.30 0.55 -11.11
C ASN A 224 16.64 1.46 -12.30
N ARG A 225 17.88 1.98 -12.35
CA ARG A 225 18.35 2.76 -13.51
C ARG A 225 18.46 1.90 -14.76
N GLY A 226 19.09 0.72 -14.64
CA GLY A 226 19.22 -0.22 -15.75
C GLY A 226 17.87 -0.72 -16.29
N GLU A 227 16.89 -0.93 -15.41
CA GLU A 227 15.51 -1.26 -15.79
C GLU A 227 14.84 -0.09 -16.54
N LYS A 228 14.93 1.13 -16.00
CA LYS A 228 14.36 2.32 -16.62
C LYS A 228 14.95 2.62 -18.01
N GLU A 229 16.24 2.34 -18.19
CA GLU A 229 16.95 2.44 -19.46
C GLU A 229 16.73 1.22 -20.38
N LYS A 230 15.92 0.25 -19.95
CA LYS A 230 15.59 -1.00 -20.67
C LYS A 230 16.83 -1.83 -21.01
N LYS A 231 17.84 -1.78 -20.16
CA LYS A 231 19.05 -2.63 -20.24
C LYS A 231 18.92 -3.88 -19.39
N LEU A 232 18.17 -3.78 -18.29
CA LEU A 232 17.85 -4.91 -17.41
C LEU A 232 16.36 -5.20 -17.41
N LYS A 233 16.01 -6.48 -17.22
CA LYS A 233 14.71 -6.93 -16.72
C LYS A 233 14.88 -7.27 -15.26
N VAL A 234 13.94 -6.85 -14.42
CA VAL A 234 13.96 -7.10 -12.97
C VAL A 234 12.75 -7.94 -12.62
N LYS A 235 12.93 -8.93 -11.76
CA LYS A 235 11.89 -9.82 -11.23
C LYS A 235 12.00 -9.88 -9.71
#